data_AF-A0A3N0ZP63-F1
#
_entry.id   AF-A0A3N0ZP63-F1
#
_cell.length_a   1.000
_cell.length_b   1.000
_cell.length_c   1.000
_cell.angle_alpha   90.00
_cell.angle_beta   90.00
_cell.angle_gamma   90.00
#
_symmetry.space_group_name_H-M   'P 1'
#
loop_
_entity.id
_entity.type
_entity.pdbx_description
1 polymer ?
#
loop_
_entity_poly.entity_id
_entity_poly.type
_entity_poly.pdbx_seq_one_letter_code
_entity_poly.pdbx_strand_id
1 'polypeptide(L)'
;MWKVKKARISVYCVLFFPISIFAQFRASLTISQSLARDWKQGETQIFELNHSLNFSKVFRLDTLRLNVAVRWAIGVQYFKAENIGQPYILPTDNELFAEGTLRYPRGWLVDPFVSANARTQITESFIVTAAGKRTTAKFRDPIT
;
A
#
# COMPACT_ATOMS: atom_id res chain seq x y z
N MET A 1 9.83 28.68 -12.44
CA MET A 1 8.49 28.41 -13.02
C MET A 1 8.23 26.90 -12.92
N TRP A 2 7.42 26.47 -11.96
CA TRP A 2 7.07 25.04 -11.76
C TRP A 2 6.16 24.56 -12.91
N LYS A 3 6.49 23.46 -13.57
CA LYS A 3 5.56 22.74 -14.46
C LYS A 3 5.39 21.31 -13.95
N VAL A 4 4.55 21.16 -12.93
CA VAL A 4 4.09 19.85 -12.47
C VAL A 4 2.96 19.42 -13.38
N LYS A 5 3.24 18.57 -14.38
CA LYS A 5 2.18 17.84 -15.08
C LYS A 5 1.80 16.63 -14.25
N LYS A 6 0.96 16.85 -13.23
CA LYS A 6 0.34 15.77 -12.45
C LYS A 6 -0.79 15.15 -13.29
N ALA A 7 -0.47 14.16 -14.11
CA ALA A 7 -1.50 13.33 -14.73
C ALA A 7 -1.87 12.22 -13.74
N ARG A 8 -2.82 12.48 -12.83
CA ARG A 8 -3.42 11.43 -12.00
C ARG A 8 -4.46 10.70 -12.83
N ILE A 9 -4.07 9.61 -13.47
CA ILE A 9 -5.02 8.64 -14.02
C ILE A 9 -5.32 7.65 -12.89
N SER A 10 -6.34 7.96 -12.09
CA SER A 10 -6.83 7.04 -11.06
C SER A 10 -7.92 6.17 -11.65
N VAL A 11 -7.56 4.94 -12.06
CA VAL A 11 -8.54 3.93 -12.44
C VAL A 11 -9.03 3.24 -11.17
N TYR A 12 -10.24 3.57 -10.74
CA TYR A 12 -10.90 2.86 -9.65
C TYR A 12 -11.67 1.68 -10.23
N CYS A 13 -11.12 0.48 -10.12
CA CYS A 13 -11.86 -0.74 -10.45
C CYS A 13 -12.40 -1.34 -9.15
N VAL A 14 -13.71 -1.27 -8.96
CA VAL A 14 -14.42 -1.92 -7.85
C VAL A 14 -15.14 -3.14 -8.41
N LEU A 15 -14.58 -4.32 -8.20
CA LEU A 15 -15.17 -5.57 -8.63
C LEU A 15 -16.01 -6.16 -7.50
N PHE A 16 -17.32 -6.26 -7.71
CA PHE A 16 -18.25 -6.98 -6.85
C PHE A 16 -18.38 -8.41 -7.37
N PHE A 17 -17.79 -9.38 -6.67
CA PHE A 17 -18.07 -10.80 -6.92
C PHE A 17 -19.21 -11.27 -6.01
N PRO A 18 -20.23 -11.96 -6.53
CA PRO A 18 -21.26 -12.59 -5.70
C PRO A 18 -20.67 -13.84 -5.04
N ILE A 19 -19.98 -13.65 -3.91
CA ILE A 19 -19.63 -14.75 -3.01
C ILE A 19 -20.83 -14.91 -2.08
N SER A 20 -21.38 -16.13 -2.04
CA SER A 20 -22.57 -16.59 -1.31
C SER A 20 -22.93 -15.78 -0.07
N ILE A 21 -24.12 -15.14 -0.07
CA ILE A 21 -25.06 -14.64 0.97
C ILE A 21 -24.54 -14.13 2.35
N PHE A 22 -23.36 -14.52 2.85
CA PHE A 22 -22.89 -14.24 4.21
C PHE A 22 -21.61 -13.40 4.30
N ALA A 23 -20.79 -13.33 3.26
CA ALA A 23 -19.52 -12.59 3.28
C ALA A 23 -19.55 -11.39 2.30
N GLN A 24 -19.21 -10.20 2.80
CA GLN A 24 -19.03 -9.02 1.96
C GLN A 24 -17.56 -8.93 1.55
N PHE A 25 -17.31 -9.06 0.24
CA PHE A 25 -15.99 -8.85 -0.34
C PHE A 25 -15.91 -7.47 -0.98
N ARG A 26 -14.85 -6.73 -0.66
CA ARG A 26 -14.49 -5.46 -1.32
C ARG A 26 -13.05 -5.56 -1.78
N ALA A 27 -12.85 -5.44 -3.08
CA ALA A 27 -11.53 -5.24 -3.67
C ALA A 27 -11.43 -3.81 -4.21
N SER A 28 -10.29 -3.17 -3.97
CA SER A 28 -9.92 -1.92 -4.63
C SER A 28 -8.52 -2.07 -5.20
N LEU A 29 -8.38 -1.76 -6.48
CA LEU A 29 -7.08 -1.59 -7.11
C LEU A 29 -6.93 -0.12 -7.51
N THR A 30 -5.80 0.48 -7.17
CA THR A 30 -5.43 1.84 -7.57
C THR A 30 -4.09 1.79 -8.26
N ILE A 31 -4.07 2.19 -9.52
CA ILE A 31 -2.87 2.37 -10.32
C ILE A 31 -2.63 3.86 -10.44
N SER A 32 -1.40 4.28 -10.20
CA SER A 32 -1.00 5.69 -10.12
C SER A 32 0.34 5.84 -10.84
N GLN A 33 0.44 6.87 -11.69
CA GLN A 33 1.69 7.29 -12.31
C GLN A 33 1.85 8.78 -12.03
N SER A 34 3.06 9.20 -11.66
CA SER A 34 3.39 10.60 -11.52
C SER A 34 4.73 10.92 -12.16
N LEU A 35 4.83 12.10 -12.77
CA LEU A 35 6.05 12.60 -13.38
C LEU A 35 6.30 14.01 -12.85
N ALA A 36 7.48 14.22 -12.31
CA ALA A 36 7.96 15.50 -11.82
C ALA A 36 9.32 15.80 -12.45
N ARG A 37 9.50 17.03 -12.91
CA ARG A 37 10.78 17.52 -13.42
C ARG A 37 11.13 18.80 -12.66
N ASP A 38 12.23 18.75 -11.93
CA ASP A 38 12.81 19.90 -11.25
C ASP A 38 14.21 20.16 -11.80
N TRP A 39 14.57 21.43 -11.95
CA TRP A 39 15.90 21.85 -12.38
C TRP A 39 16.95 21.64 -11.29
N LYS A 40 16.56 21.55 -10.01
CA LYS A 40 17.49 21.25 -8.91
C LYS A 40 17.65 19.75 -8.62
N GLN A 41 16.55 19.01 -8.70
CA GLN A 41 16.49 17.59 -8.31
C GLN A 41 16.49 16.63 -9.51
N GLY A 42 16.27 17.14 -10.73
CA GLY A 42 16.23 16.34 -11.97
C GLY A 42 14.84 15.80 -12.30
N GLU A 43 14.80 14.71 -13.06
CA GLU A 43 13.58 14.05 -13.49
C GLU A 43 13.24 12.88 -12.57
N THR A 44 11.99 12.84 -12.13
CA THR A 44 11.44 11.78 -11.28
C THR A 44 10.16 11.23 -11.93
N GLN A 45 10.11 9.92 -12.15
CA GLN A 45 8.92 9.22 -12.59
C GLN A 45 8.57 8.16 -11.55
N ILE A 46 7.34 8.13 -11.07
CA ILE A 46 6.90 7.20 -10.03
C ILE A 46 5.71 6.42 -10.57
N PHE A 47 5.76 5.11 -10.41
CA PHE A 47 4.65 4.19 -10.65
C PHE A 47 4.26 3.55 -9.32
N GLU A 48 2.98 3.55 -9.01
CA GLU A 48 2.42 3.04 -7.76
C GLU A 48 1.22 2.13 -8.07
N LEU A 49 1.18 1.00 -7.39
CA LEU A 49 0.16 -0.03 -7.47
C LEU A 49 -0.30 -0.33 -6.04
N ASN A 50 -1.47 0.20 -5.67
CA ASN A 50 -2.06 -0.03 -4.36
C ASN A 50 -3.25 -0.96 -4.50
N HIS A 51 -3.29 -1.98 -3.66
CA HIS A 51 -4.35 -2.96 -3.63
C HIS A 51 -4.90 -3.11 -2.21
N SER A 52 -6.22 -3.12 -2.08
CA SER A 52 -6.89 -3.39 -0.81
C SER A 52 -7.98 -4.43 -1.00
N LEU A 53 -7.96 -5.45 -0.14
CA LEU A 53 -8.95 -6.50 -0.04
C LEU A 53 -9.55 -6.42 1.36
N ASN A 54 -10.86 -6.29 1.44
CA ASN A 54 -11.58 -6.33 2.70
C ASN A 54 -12.65 -7.40 2.61
N PHE A 55 -12.56 -8.37 3.50
CA PHE A 55 -13.55 -9.42 3.69
C PHE A 55 -14.25 -9.13 5.02
N SER A 56 -15.54 -8.83 4.97
CA SER A 56 -16.36 -8.60 6.16
C SER A 56 -17.33 -9.75 6.36
N LYS A 57 -17.53 -10.14 7.62
CA LYS A 57 -18.41 -11.27 8.03
C LYS A 57 -18.00 -12.61 7.43
N VAL A 58 -16.69 -12.87 7.30
CA VAL A 58 -16.14 -14.10 6.71
C VAL A 58 -16.58 -15.35 7.47
N PHE A 59 -16.68 -15.22 8.79
CA PHE A 59 -17.08 -16.28 9.69
C PHE A 59 -18.17 -15.74 10.62
N ARG A 60 -19.29 -16.45 10.72
CA ARG A 60 -20.37 -16.16 11.64
C ARG A 60 -20.66 -17.39 12.48
N LEU A 61 -20.22 -17.35 13.73
CA LEU A 61 -20.58 -18.33 14.74
C LEU A 61 -21.44 -17.59 15.76
N ASP A 62 -22.75 -17.84 15.70
CA ASP A 62 -23.78 -17.09 16.42
C ASP A 62 -23.77 -15.56 16.12
N THR A 63 -23.36 -14.73 17.07
CA THR A 63 -23.21 -13.28 16.91
C THR A 63 -21.80 -12.85 16.48
N LEU A 64 -20.80 -13.72 16.60
CA LEU A 64 -19.40 -13.42 16.36
C LEU A 64 -19.14 -13.06 14.89
N ARG A 65 -18.39 -11.99 14.65
CA ARG A 65 -18.07 -11.48 13.30
C ARG A 65 -16.57 -11.39 13.12
N LEU A 66 -16.06 -12.12 12.12
CA LEU A 66 -14.69 -11.98 11.65
C LEU A 66 -14.61 -11.03 10.44
N ASN A 67 -13.74 -10.03 10.53
CA ASN A 67 -13.35 -9.17 9.42
C ASN A 67 -11.86 -9.34 9.15
N VAL A 68 -11.49 -9.47 7.88
CA VAL A 68 -10.10 -9.61 7.43
C VAL A 68 -9.84 -8.52 6.39
N ALA A 69 -8.84 -7.69 6.64
CA ALA A 69 -8.37 -6.67 5.72
C ALA A 69 -6.93 -6.98 5.32
N VAL A 70 -6.65 -7.00 4.02
CA VAL A 70 -5.31 -7.17 3.46
C VAL A 70 -5.06 -6.04 2.50
N ARG A 71 -3.92 -5.36 2.67
CA ARG A 71 -3.50 -4.27 1.79
C ARG A 71 -2.07 -4.53 1.38
N TRP A 72 -1.77 -4.29 0.11
CA TRP A 72 -0.40 -4.25 -0.33
C TRP A 72 -0.21 -3.10 -1.29
N ALA A 73 0.93 -2.43 -1.15
CA ALA A 73 1.35 -1.34 -2.01
C ALA A 73 2.66 -1.76 -2.66
N ILE A 74 2.77 -1.57 -3.96
CA ILE A 74 4.02 -1.71 -4.69
C ILE A 74 4.29 -0.43 -5.48
N GLY A 75 5.47 0.16 -5.31
CA GLY A 75 5.89 1.35 -6.03
C GLY A 75 7.33 1.26 -6.53
N VAL A 76 7.56 1.89 -7.68
CA VAL A 76 8.88 2.06 -8.28
C VAL A 76 9.06 3.51 -8.73
N GLN A 77 10.16 4.12 -8.32
CA GLN A 77 10.61 5.44 -8.70
C GLN A 77 11.84 5.34 -9.60
N TYR A 78 11.74 5.91 -10.79
CA TYR A 78 12.87 6.25 -11.64
C TYR A 78 13.35 7.65 -11.28
N PHE A 79 14.61 7.76 -10.88
CA PHE A 79 15.25 9.00 -10.48
C PHE A 79 16.47 9.29 -11.36
N LYS A 80 16.45 10.45 -12.02
CA LYS A 80 17.54 10.94 -12.86
C LYS A 80 17.91 12.36 -12.43
N ALA A 81 18.92 12.48 -11.58
CA ALA A 81 19.49 13.77 -11.20
C ALA A 81 20.54 14.23 -12.22
N GLU A 82 20.60 15.53 -12.52
CA GLU A 82 21.65 16.10 -13.40
C GLU A 82 23.05 16.03 -12.76
N ASN A 83 23.13 16.05 -11.42
CA ASN A 83 24.39 15.98 -10.67
C ASN A 83 24.93 14.56 -10.44
N ILE A 84 24.12 13.52 -10.69
CA ILE A 84 24.51 12.12 -10.48
C ILE A 84 24.41 11.45 -11.83
N GLY A 85 25.55 11.26 -12.50
CA GLY A 85 25.65 10.89 -13.92
C GLY A 85 25.02 9.54 -14.32
N GLN A 86 24.41 8.80 -13.39
CA GLN A 86 23.69 7.56 -13.67
C GLN A 86 22.26 7.59 -13.14
N PRO A 87 21.26 7.19 -13.97
CA PRO A 87 19.88 7.08 -13.52
C PRO A 87 19.72 5.89 -12.57
N TYR A 88 18.89 6.05 -11.54
CA TYR A 88 18.59 5.02 -10.57
C TYR A 88 17.13 4.61 -10.60
N ILE A 89 16.89 3.31 -10.56
CA ILE A 89 15.61 2.74 -10.20
C ILE A 89 15.64 2.49 -8.68
N LEU A 90 14.64 3.03 -7.99
CA LEU A 90 14.45 2.95 -6.56
C LEU A 90 13.08 2.34 -6.27
N PRO A 91 12.97 1.30 -5.44
CA PRO A 91 11.69 0.91 -4.88
C PRO A 91 11.13 2.05 -4.00
N THR A 92 9.85 2.38 -4.17
CA THR A 92 9.10 3.26 -3.24
C THR A 92 8.30 2.42 -2.25
N ASP A 93 7.40 3.03 -1.47
CA ASP A 93 6.66 2.45 -0.34
C ASP A 93 6.00 1.08 -0.63
N ASN A 94 6.81 0.02 -0.53
CA ASN A 94 6.44 -1.36 -0.77
C ASN A 94 6.05 -2.00 0.55
N GLU A 95 4.77 -1.97 0.90
CA GLU A 95 4.26 -2.48 2.16
C GLU A 95 3.21 -3.58 1.97
N LEU A 96 3.22 -4.55 2.88
CA LEU A 96 2.16 -5.52 3.09
C LEU A 96 1.56 -5.28 4.48
N PHE A 97 0.25 -5.11 4.52
CA PHE A 97 -0.52 -4.96 5.75
C PHE A 97 -1.65 -5.98 5.78
N ALA A 98 -1.80 -6.67 6.90
CA ALA A 98 -2.90 -7.58 7.16
C ALA A 98 -3.48 -7.32 8.55
N GLU A 99 -4.81 -7.35 8.65
CA GLU A 99 -5.54 -7.15 9.89
C GLU A 99 -6.70 -8.13 9.97
N GLY A 100 -6.76 -8.89 11.05
CA GLY A 100 -7.90 -9.72 11.42
C GLY A 100 -8.57 -9.12 12.65
N THR A 101 -9.85 -8.80 12.56
CA THR A 101 -10.65 -8.32 13.69
C THR A 101 -11.82 -9.26 13.96
N LEU A 102 -11.88 -9.75 15.19
CA LEU A 102 -12.97 -10.54 15.73
C LEU A 102 -13.83 -9.68 16.66
N ARG A 103 -15.11 -9.53 16.35
CA ARG A 103 -16.05 -8.74 17.17
C ARG A 103 -17.19 -9.62 17.68
N TYR A 104 -17.60 -9.41 18.93
CA TYR A 104 -18.76 -10.07 19.51
C TYR A 104 -19.85 -9.04 19.86
N PRO A 105 -20.73 -8.70 18.89
CA PRO A 105 -21.78 -7.73 19.09
C PRO A 105 -22.91 -8.30 19.96
N ARG A 106 -22.99 -7.86 21.22
CA ARG A 106 -24.02 -8.28 22.19
C ARG A 106 -24.96 -7.13 22.58
N GLY A 107 -24.90 -6.01 21.87
CA GLY A 107 -25.71 -4.81 22.14
C GLY A 107 -25.18 -3.98 23.31
N TRP A 108 -23.90 -4.12 23.65
CA TRP A 108 -23.25 -3.29 24.64
C TRP A 108 -22.92 -1.92 24.03
N LEU A 109 -22.75 -0.89 24.87
CA LEU A 109 -22.29 0.43 24.42
C LEU A 109 -20.94 0.34 23.68
N VAL A 110 -20.08 -0.58 24.14
CA VAL A 110 -18.82 -0.96 23.51
C VAL A 110 -18.81 -2.48 23.40
N ASP A 111 -18.93 -2.99 22.18
CA ASP A 111 -18.83 -4.42 21.94
C ASP A 111 -17.38 -4.89 22.09
N PRO A 112 -17.12 -6.02 22.76
CA PRO A 112 -15.79 -6.57 22.90
C PRO A 112 -15.25 -7.02 21.54
N PHE A 113 -13.97 -6.74 21.30
CA PHE A 113 -13.27 -7.15 20.10
C PHE A 113 -11.83 -7.55 20.39
N VAL A 114 -11.30 -8.43 19.56
CA VAL A 114 -9.89 -8.81 19.50
C VAL A 114 -9.40 -8.53 18.09
N SER A 115 -8.27 -7.86 17.96
CA SER A 115 -7.65 -7.57 16.66
C SER A 115 -6.20 -8.02 16.67
N ALA A 116 -5.78 -8.65 15.58
CA ALA A 116 -4.38 -8.94 15.28
C ALA A 116 -4.04 -8.22 13.98
N ASN A 117 -2.92 -7.49 13.96
CA ASN A 117 -2.40 -6.85 12.77
C ASN A 117 -0.95 -7.28 12.53
N ALA A 118 -0.56 -7.25 11.26
CA ALA A 118 0.79 -7.50 10.81
C ALA A 118 1.10 -6.52 9.69
N ARG A 119 2.24 -5.83 9.78
CA ARG A 119 2.73 -4.91 8.74
C ARG A 119 4.19 -5.22 8.48
N THR A 120 4.55 -5.39 7.23
CA THR A 120 5.92 -5.72 6.83
C THR A 120 6.28 -5.11 5.49
N GLN A 121 7.54 -4.73 5.34
CA GLN A 121 8.05 -4.16 4.09
C GLN A 121 8.41 -5.27 3.09
N ILE A 122 7.93 -5.16 1.85
CA ILE A 122 8.10 -6.18 0.80
C ILE A 122 9.42 -5.99 0.03
N THR A 123 10.03 -4.80 0.07
CA THR A 123 11.33 -4.54 -0.55
C THR A 123 12.25 -3.78 0.37
N GLU A 124 13.53 -3.71 0.04
CA GLU A 124 14.44 -2.78 0.69
C GLU A 124 14.12 -1.33 0.30
N SER A 125 14.41 -0.38 1.18
CA SER A 125 14.35 1.05 0.88
C SER A 125 15.76 1.59 0.71
N PHE A 126 15.94 2.57 -0.17
CA PHE A 126 17.24 3.14 -0.48
C PHE A 126 17.17 4.66 -0.50
N ILE A 127 18.19 5.31 0.07
CA ILE A 127 18.47 6.73 -0.11
C ILE A 127 19.61 6.91 -1.11
N VAL A 128 19.45 7.84 -2.04
CA VAL A 128 20.50 8.21 -2.99
C VAL A 128 21.26 9.40 -2.43
N THR A 129 22.57 9.26 -2.28
CA THR A 129 23.50 10.33 -1.90
C THR A 129 24.53 10.54 -3.01
N ALA A 130 25.30 11.64 -2.97
CA ALA A 130 26.34 11.93 -3.95
C ALA A 130 27.42 10.82 -4.05
N ALA A 131 27.58 9.98 -3.02
CA ALA A 131 28.51 8.86 -2.96
C ALA A 131 27.89 7.51 -3.41
N GLY A 132 26.60 7.47 -3.75
CA GLY A 132 25.91 6.26 -4.22
C GLY A 132 24.60 5.94 -3.47
N LYS A 133 24.09 4.72 -3.73
CA LYS A 133 22.88 4.16 -3.10
C LYS A 133 23.21 3.59 -1.72
N ARG A 134 22.44 3.97 -0.69
CA ARG A 134 22.54 3.41 0.67
C ARG A 134 21.20 2.83 1.11
N THR A 135 21.18 1.58 1.58
CA THR A 135 19.98 0.93 2.11
C THR A 135 19.56 1.57 3.44
N THR A 136 18.29 1.90 3.58
CA THR A 136 17.71 2.52 4.78
C THR A 136 16.79 1.59 5.56
N ALA A 137 16.15 0.62 4.91
CA ALA A 137 15.31 -0.40 5.55
C ALA A 137 15.49 -1.74 4.83
N LYS A 138 15.54 -2.84 5.59
CA LYS A 138 15.72 -4.19 5.03
C LYS A 138 14.37 -4.80 4.66
N PHE A 139 14.42 -5.78 3.77
CA PHE A 139 13.27 -6.63 3.48
C PHE A 139 12.73 -7.25 4.78
N ARG A 140 11.40 -7.19 4.95
CA ARG A 140 10.64 -7.66 6.10
C ARG A 140 10.69 -6.84 7.39
N ASP A 141 11.30 -5.66 7.38
CA ASP A 141 11.22 -4.77 8.54
C ASP A 141 9.80 -4.16 8.67
N PRO A 142 9.24 -3.99 9.89
CA PRO A 142 9.70 -4.55 11.16
C PRO A 142 9.32 -6.04 11.31
N ILE A 143 10.25 -6.85 11.81
CA ILE A 143 9.97 -8.21 12.29
C ILE A 143 9.61 -8.09 13.78
N THR A 144 8.32 -8.04 14.10
CA THR A 144 7.79 -8.20 15.47
C THR A 144 6.54 -9.05 15.43
#